data_AF-A0A2N3QTT4-F1
#
_entry.id   AF-A0A2N3QTT4-F1
#
_cell.length_a   1.000
_cell.length_b   1.000
_cell.length_c   1.000
_cell.angle_alpha   90.00
_cell.angle_beta   90.00
_cell.angle_gamma   90.00
#
_symmetry.space_group_name_H-M   'P 1'
#
loop_
_entity.id
_entity.type
_entity.pdbx_description
1 polymer ?
#
loop_
_entity_poly.entity_id
_entity_poly.type
_entity_poly.pdbx_seq_one_letter_code
_entity_poly.pdbx_strand_id
1 'polypeptide(L)'
;MSVTGTKVGRLDIRLVRGDTQRVGGRWRKQNLTTGETTPVDLSAWKGTLELRSPDGREIWYTQACATMTTDGYAVCDIPADAFEDDKWDVRRSGQWKVFVRNTLTGERRTIGWGYWTLSD
;
A
#
# COMPACT_ATOMS: atom_id res chain seq x y z
N MET A 1 21.61 -8.38 19.33
CA MET A 1 20.14 -8.52 19.11
C MET A 1 19.67 -7.18 18.56
N SER A 2 19.30 -7.08 17.28
CA SER A 2 18.93 -5.80 16.66
C SER A 2 17.48 -5.44 17.01
N VAL A 3 17.28 -4.45 17.87
CA VAL A 3 15.95 -3.89 18.12
C VAL A 3 15.51 -3.18 16.85
N THR A 4 14.40 -3.63 16.26
CA THR A 4 13.93 -3.13 14.96
C THR A 4 12.65 -2.31 15.14
N GLY A 5 12.72 -1.00 14.90
CA GLY A 5 11.53 -0.15 14.83
C GLY A 5 10.92 -0.18 13.43
N THR A 6 9.58 -0.23 13.34
CA THR A 6 8.86 -0.09 12.06
C THR A 6 8.01 1.17 12.10
N LYS A 7 8.38 2.19 11.33
CA LYS A 7 7.54 3.37 11.11
C LYS A 7 6.87 3.27 9.75
N VAL A 8 5.54 3.20 9.74
CA VAL A 8 4.74 3.34 8.51
C VAL A 8 4.03 4.69 8.58
N GLY A 9 4.53 5.66 7.81
CA GLY A 9 3.93 6.99 7.74
C GLY A 9 2.54 6.93 7.11
N ARG A 10 1.63 7.78 7.61
CA ARG A 10 0.35 8.05 6.94
C ARG A 10 0.61 8.89 5.69
N LEU A 11 -0.01 8.54 4.58
CA LEU A 11 -0.01 9.35 3.37
C LEU A 11 -1.43 9.41 2.84
N ASP A 12 -2.00 10.61 2.80
CA ASP A 12 -3.33 10.80 2.22
C ASP A 12 -3.17 11.09 0.72
N ILE A 13 -3.99 10.43 -0.11
CA ILE A 13 -3.85 10.47 -1.57
C ILE A 13 -5.15 10.92 -2.23
N ARG A 14 -5.02 11.58 -3.38
CA ARG A 14 -6.15 11.85 -4.27
C ARG A 14 -6.07 10.89 -5.45
N LEU A 15 -7.16 10.19 -5.71
CA LEU A 15 -7.36 9.37 -6.88
C LEU A 15 -8.18 10.12 -7.92
N VAL A 16 -7.83 10.00 -9.19
CA VAL A 16 -8.55 10.59 -10.33
C VAL A 16 -9.16 9.49 -11.20
N ARG A 17 -10.47 9.57 -11.45
CA ARG A 17 -11.19 8.64 -12.32
C ARG A 17 -10.71 8.82 -13.77
N GLY A 18 -10.50 7.71 -14.48
CA GLY A 18 -10.01 7.74 -15.86
C GLY A 18 -8.50 7.96 -16.01
N ASP A 19 -7.75 8.05 -14.90
CA ASP A 19 -6.29 8.16 -14.92
C ASP A 19 -5.62 6.90 -14.35
N THR A 20 -4.46 6.56 -14.91
CA THR A 20 -3.58 5.51 -14.35
C THR A 20 -2.78 6.06 -13.20
N GLN A 21 -2.77 5.34 -12.08
CA GLN A 21 -2.19 5.86 -10.85
C GLN A 21 -1.29 4.86 -10.15
N ARG A 22 -0.30 5.38 -9.41
CA ARG A 22 0.65 4.58 -8.65
C ARG A 22 0.50 4.80 -7.16
N VAL A 23 0.18 3.74 -6.44
CA VAL A 23 0.07 3.75 -4.99
C VAL A 23 0.98 2.66 -4.42
N GLY A 24 1.69 2.97 -3.35
CA GLY A 24 2.68 2.05 -2.82
C GLY A 24 3.20 2.45 -1.45
N GLY A 25 4.17 1.68 -0.99
CA GLY A 25 4.89 1.96 0.25
C GLY A 25 6.34 1.54 0.13
N ARG A 26 7.16 2.05 1.06
CA ARG A 26 8.55 1.62 1.20
C ARG A 26 8.78 1.04 2.58
N TRP A 27 9.25 -0.19 2.64
CA TRP A 27 9.65 -0.83 3.89
C TRP A 27 11.14 -0.66 4.15
N ARG A 28 11.44 -0.03 5.28
CA ARG A 28 12.77 0.06 5.86
C ARG A 28 12.74 -0.46 7.30
N LYS A 29 13.88 -0.98 7.75
CA LYS A 29 14.13 -1.36 9.13
C LYS A 29 15.11 -0.37 9.72
N GLN A 30 14.83 0.10 10.94
CA GLN A 30 15.78 0.91 11.69
C GLN A 30 16.38 0.06 12.81
N ASN A 31 17.71 0.01 12.86
CA ASN A 31 18.43 -0.49 14.02
C ASN A 31 18.34 0.56 15.13
N LEU A 32 17.63 0.27 16.22
CA LEU A 32 17.43 1.26 17.29
C LEU A 32 18.69 1.50 18.14
N THR A 33 19.72 0.67 18.02
CA THR A 33 21.00 0.88 18.70
C THR A 33 21.92 1.81 17.91
N THR A 34 22.03 1.60 16.59
CA THR A 34 22.92 2.39 15.73
C THR A 34 22.23 3.56 15.02
N GLY A 35 20.89 3.57 15.00
CA GLY A 35 20.09 4.51 14.22
C GLY A 35 20.07 4.21 12.70
N GLU A 36 20.88 3.27 12.23
CA GLU A 36 21.00 2.91 10.82
C GLU A 36 19.67 2.43 10.24
N THR A 37 19.33 2.90 9.04
CA THR A 37 18.11 2.54 8.34
C THR A 37 18.44 1.79 7.06
N THR A 38 18.00 0.54 6.96
CA THR A 38 18.23 -0.32 5.80
C THR A 38 16.92 -0.72 5.13
N PRO A 39 16.88 -0.82 3.80
CA PRO A 39 15.71 -1.33 3.09
C PRO A 39 15.51 -2.82 3.36
N VAL A 40 14.26 -3.28 3.25
CA VAL A 40 13.94 -4.72 3.27
C VAL A 40 13.84 -5.22 1.83
N ASP A 41 14.52 -6.31 1.49
CA ASP A 41 14.34 -6.95 0.19
C ASP A 41 12.94 -7.57 0.09
N LEU A 42 12.15 -7.12 -0.90
CA LEU A 42 10.80 -7.60 -1.15
C LEU A 42 10.69 -8.60 -2.31
N SER A 43 11.80 -9.10 -2.86
CA SER A 43 11.83 -10.05 -3.97
C SER A 43 10.99 -11.32 -3.74
N ALA A 44 11.02 -11.85 -2.51
CA ALA A 44 10.23 -13.03 -2.10
C ALA A 44 8.80 -12.71 -1.61
N TRP A 45 8.35 -11.46 -1.74
CA TRP A 45 7.07 -10.97 -1.21
C TRP A 45 6.07 -10.68 -2.32
N LYS A 46 4.79 -10.66 -1.97
CA LYS A 46 3.70 -10.18 -2.82
C LYS A 46 2.99 -9.02 -2.14
N GLY A 47 2.86 -7.90 -2.85
CA GLY A 47 2.13 -6.73 -2.38
C GLY A 47 0.68 -6.71 -2.86
N THR A 48 -0.19 -6.15 -2.03
CA THR A 48 -1.60 -5.90 -2.36
C THR A 48 -2.01 -4.57 -1.78
N LEU A 49 -2.63 -3.75 -2.63
CA LEU A 49 -3.36 -2.54 -2.26
C LEU A 49 -4.81 -2.92 -1.97
N GLU A 50 -5.36 -2.38 -0.89
CA GLU A 50 -6.79 -2.39 -0.59
C GLU A 50 -7.27 -0.95 -0.48
N LEU A 51 -8.35 -0.60 -1.18
CA LEU A 51 -9.18 0.56 -0.86
C LEU A 51 -10.38 0.07 -0.06
N ARG A 52 -10.59 0.68 1.09
CA ARG A 52 -11.60 0.33 2.07
C ARG A 52 -12.58 1.47 2.29
N SER A 53 -13.76 1.14 2.80
CA SER A 53 -14.73 2.10 3.30
C SER A 53 -14.12 3.08 4.32
N PRO A 54 -14.76 4.25 4.56
CA PRO A 54 -14.28 5.22 5.56
C PRO A 54 -14.06 4.64 6.96
N ASP A 55 -14.90 3.69 7.37
CA ASP A 55 -14.78 2.97 8.65
C ASP A 55 -13.77 1.80 8.61
N GLY A 56 -13.19 1.51 7.44
CA GLY A 56 -12.19 0.48 7.21
C GLY A 56 -12.72 -0.96 7.15
N ARG A 57 -14.04 -1.16 7.28
CA ARG A 57 -14.65 -2.49 7.44
C ARG A 57 -14.82 -3.24 6.12
N GLU A 58 -15.26 -2.56 5.08
CA GLU A 58 -15.48 -3.15 3.76
C GLU A 58 -14.28 -2.90 2.86
N ILE A 59 -13.90 -3.88 2.05
CA ILE A 59 -12.92 -3.71 0.97
C ILE A 59 -13.71 -3.39 -0.30
N TRP A 60 -13.50 -2.21 -0.86
CA TRP A 60 -14.16 -1.76 -2.08
C TRP A 60 -13.36 -2.05 -3.34
N TYR A 61 -12.04 -2.14 -3.20
CA TYR A 61 -11.13 -2.43 -4.32
C TYR A 61 -9.87 -3.12 -3.81
N THR A 62 -9.32 -4.02 -4.63
CA THR A 62 -8.05 -4.68 -4.38
C THR A 62 -7.21 -4.69 -5.65
N GLN A 63 -5.90 -4.52 -5.52
CA GLN A 63 -4.97 -4.55 -6.64
C GLN A 63 -3.65 -5.19 -6.20
N ALA A 64 -3.14 -6.11 -7.02
CA ALA A 64 -1.81 -6.66 -6.80
C ALA A 64 -0.74 -5.63 -7.14
N CYS A 65 0.32 -5.57 -6.34
CA CYS A 65 1.46 -4.72 -6.66
C CYS A 65 2.28 -5.35 -7.79
N ALA A 66 2.39 -4.63 -8.90
CA ALA A 66 3.13 -5.05 -10.07
C ALA A 66 4.65 -5.01 -9.84
N THR A 67 5.13 -4.08 -9.01
CA THR A 67 6.55 -3.90 -8.73
C THR A 67 6.86 -4.23 -7.27
N MET A 68 7.79 -5.15 -7.06
CA MET A 68 8.38 -5.49 -5.75
C MET A 68 9.90 -5.37 -5.88
N THR A 69 10.55 -4.55 -5.07
CA THR A 69 11.98 -4.23 -5.24
C THR A 69 12.85 -4.68 -4.07
N THR A 70 14.15 -4.83 -4.32
CA THR A 70 15.16 -5.16 -3.31
C THR A 70 15.46 -3.99 -2.36
N ASP A 71 15.13 -2.77 -2.75
CA ASP A 71 15.29 -1.56 -1.94
C ASP A 71 14.02 -1.15 -1.16
N GLY A 72 13.05 -2.06 -1.09
CA GLY A 72 11.93 -2.02 -0.16
C GLY A 72 10.63 -1.44 -0.70
N TYR A 73 10.50 -1.20 -2.00
CA TYR A 73 9.27 -0.68 -2.58
C TYR A 73 8.31 -1.80 -2.98
N ALA A 74 7.02 -1.63 -2.63
CA ALA A 74 5.93 -2.30 -3.32
C ALA A 74 5.05 -1.24 -3.97
N VAL A 75 4.88 -1.32 -5.29
CA VAL A 75 4.10 -0.36 -6.09
C VAL A 75 2.98 -1.10 -6.80
N CYS A 76 1.76 -0.62 -6.57
CA CYS A 76 0.53 -1.08 -7.16
C CYS A 76 0.07 -0.05 -8.19
N ASP A 77 -0.11 -0.51 -9.43
CA ASP A 77 -0.64 0.28 -10.53
C ASP A 77 -2.17 0.12 -10.54
N ILE A 78 -2.90 1.22 -10.37
CA ILE A 78 -4.34 1.30 -10.53
C ILE A 78 -4.62 1.71 -11.98
N PRO A 79 -5.31 0.89 -12.78
CA PRO A 79 -5.63 1.23 -14.16
C PRO A 79 -6.72 2.31 -14.23
N ALA A 80 -6.78 3.03 -15.35
CA ALA A 80 -7.71 4.14 -15.57
C ALA A 80 -9.19 3.73 -15.45
N ASP A 81 -9.50 2.49 -15.81
CA ASP A 81 -10.83 1.89 -15.81
C ASP A 81 -11.28 1.35 -14.44
N ALA A 82 -10.40 1.37 -13.42
CA ALA A 82 -10.69 0.80 -12.09
C ALA A 82 -11.93 1.40 -11.40
N PHE A 83 -12.30 2.63 -11.80
CA PHE A 83 -13.34 3.43 -11.17
C PHE A 83 -14.51 3.79 -12.11
N GLU A 84 -14.71 3.03 -13.19
CA GLU A 84 -15.80 3.28 -14.17
C GLU A 84 -17.20 2.86 -13.69
N ASP A 85 -17.27 1.91 -12.75
CA ASP A 85 -18.52 1.36 -12.23
C ASP A 85 -19.33 2.37 -11.37
N ASP A 86 -20.65 2.29 -11.40
CA ASP A 86 -21.59 3.26 -10.79
C ASP A 86 -21.43 3.39 -9.27
N LYS A 87 -21.03 2.30 -8.60
CA LYS A 87 -20.71 2.28 -7.18
C LYS A 87 -19.65 3.33 -6.78
N TRP A 88 -18.80 3.74 -7.71
CA TRP A 88 -17.78 4.77 -7.46
C TRP A 88 -18.34 6.19 -7.39
N ASP A 89 -19.59 6.40 -7.75
CA ASP A 89 -20.27 7.69 -7.57
C ASP A 89 -20.54 7.98 -6.09
N VAL A 90 -20.71 6.92 -5.28
CA VAL A 90 -20.88 7.03 -3.82
C VAL A 90 -19.60 6.69 -3.05
N ARG A 91 -18.74 5.81 -3.58
CA ARG A 91 -17.45 5.41 -2.98
C ARG A 91 -16.38 6.47 -3.28
N ARG A 92 -16.56 7.68 -2.76
CA ARG A 92 -15.70 8.85 -3.06
C ARG A 92 -14.56 9.08 -2.07
N SER A 93 -14.54 8.38 -0.95
CA SER A 93 -13.43 8.47 0.00
C SER A 93 -13.37 7.24 0.90
N GLY A 94 -12.20 7.01 1.50
CA GLY A 94 -12.02 5.87 2.36
C GLY A 94 -10.60 5.75 2.91
N GLN A 95 -10.26 4.55 3.36
CA GLN A 95 -8.91 4.22 3.80
C GLN A 95 -8.20 3.40 2.73
N TRP A 96 -6.92 3.61 2.53
CA TRP A 96 -6.10 2.74 1.69
C TRP A 96 -5.01 2.09 2.53
N LYS A 97 -4.61 0.90 2.10
CA LYS A 97 -3.56 0.13 2.75
C LYS A 97 -2.81 -0.71 1.74
N VAL A 98 -1.48 -0.69 1.82
CA VAL A 98 -0.64 -1.65 1.13
C VAL A 98 -0.05 -2.60 2.16
N PHE A 99 -0.31 -3.89 1.95
CA PHE A 99 0.34 -4.95 2.71
C PHE A 99 1.18 -5.82 1.78
N VAL A 100 2.25 -6.37 2.34
CA VAL A 100 3.11 -7.36 1.70
C VAL A 100 3.00 -8.67 2.46
N ARG A 101 2.95 -9.78 1.73
CA ARG A 101 2.96 -11.13 2.27
C ARG A 101 4.17 -11.89 1.76
N ASN A 102 4.95 -12.47 2.67
CA ASN A 102 6.05 -13.34 2.32
C ASN A 102 5.49 -14.65 1.78
N THR A 103 5.94 -15.07 0.60
CA THR A 103 5.41 -16.27 -0.07
C THR A 103 5.89 -17.58 0.56
N LEU A 104 7.02 -17.55 1.27
CA LEU A 104 7.64 -18.71 1.91
C LEU A 104 7.15 -18.89 3.35
N THR A 105 7.12 -17.81 4.13
CA THR A 105 6.80 -17.86 5.58
C THR A 105 5.35 -17.53 5.88
N GLY A 106 4.62 -16.94 4.93
CA GLY A 106 3.26 -16.45 5.12
C GLY A 106 3.17 -15.14 5.94
N GLU A 107 4.29 -14.60 6.42
CA GLU A 107 4.34 -13.35 7.19
C GLU A 107 3.67 -12.20 6.43
N ARG A 108 2.85 -11.40 7.13
CA ARG A 108 2.16 -10.24 6.56
C ARG A 108 2.59 -8.96 7.26
N ARG A 109 2.92 -7.92 6.48
CA ARG A 109 3.28 -6.60 7.00
C ARG A 109 2.57 -5.50 6.24
N THR A 110 2.24 -4.42 6.94
CA THR A 110 1.73 -3.19 6.32
C THR A 110 2.90 -2.28 6.01
N ILE A 111 2.96 -1.72 4.81
CA ILE A 111 4.08 -0.84 4.39
C ILE A 111 3.63 0.53 3.88
N GLY A 112 2.33 0.74 3.74
CA GLY A 112 1.73 2.03 3.39
C GLY A 112 0.28 2.05 3.85
N TRP A 113 -0.19 3.21 4.32
CA TRP A 113 -1.58 3.42 4.66
C TRP A 113 -1.92 4.91 4.68
N GLY A 114 -3.21 5.21 4.59
CA GLY A 114 -3.74 6.55 4.81
C GLY A 114 -5.18 6.66 4.34
N TYR A 115 -5.63 7.88 4.09
CA TYR A 115 -6.95 8.13 3.51
C TYR A 115 -6.84 8.41 2.01
N TRP A 116 -7.89 8.07 1.28
CA TRP A 116 -8.00 8.44 -0.13
C TRP A 116 -9.30 9.20 -0.38
N THR A 117 -9.28 10.05 -1.40
CA THR A 117 -10.46 10.64 -2.00
C THR A 117 -10.44 10.35 -3.50
N LEU A 118 -11.60 10.17 -4.12
CA LEU A 118 -11.76 10.01 -5.55
C LEU A 118 -12.38 11.29 -6.12
N SER A 119 -11.74 11.82 -7.14
CA SER A 119 -12.24 12.90 -7.98
C SER A 119 -12.39 12.45 -9.42
N ASP A 120 -13.11 13.25 -10.19
CA ASP A 120 -13.14 13.16 -11.64
C ASP A 120 -12.05 14.02 -12.28
#